data_AF-B5KVH9-F1
#
_entry.id   AF-B5KVH9-F1
#
_cell.length_a   1.000
_cell.length_b   1.000
_cell.length_c   1.000
_cell.angle_alpha   90.00
_cell.angle_beta   90.00
_cell.angle_gamma   90.00
#
_symmetry.space_group_name_H-M   'P 1'
#
loop_
_entity.id
_entity.type
_entity.pdbx_description
1 polymer ?
#
loop_
_entity_poly.entity_id
_entity_poly.type
_entity_poly.pdbx_seq_one_letter_code
_entity_poly.pdbx_strand_id
1 'polypeptide(L)'
;MAMLKPSLAFLVLAFAFFLCFIMSTGSYVYFQFVQQWPPTTCRLSSKPSNQHRPLQRFTIHGLWPSNYSNPRKPSNCNGSRFKFTKVYPQLRNKLKVSWPDVEGGNDTKFWEGEWNK
;
A
#
# COMPACT_ATOMS: atom_id res chain seq x y z
N MET A 1 -10.85 -53.85 1.93
CA MET A 1 -10.29 -52.70 1.18
C MET A 1 -8.89 -52.44 1.69
N ALA A 2 -7.86 -52.64 0.88
CA ALA A 2 -6.49 -52.35 1.29
C ALA A 2 -6.22 -50.84 1.15
N MET A 3 -5.87 -50.17 2.25
CA MET A 3 -5.39 -48.79 2.18
C MET A 3 -3.92 -48.79 1.76
N LEU A 4 -3.62 -48.21 0.60
CA LEU A 4 -2.26 -47.93 0.18
C LEU A 4 -1.66 -46.88 1.12
N LYS A 5 -0.56 -47.22 1.81
CA LYS A 5 0.20 -46.27 2.62
C LYS A 5 0.97 -45.32 1.69
N PRO A 6 0.84 -44.00 1.86
CA PRO A 6 1.60 -43.05 1.04
C PRO A 6 3.10 -43.20 1.30
N SER A 7 3.90 -43.10 0.24
CA SER A 7 5.35 -43.11 0.37
C SER A 7 5.85 -41.82 1.01
N LEU A 8 7.00 -41.86 1.67
CA LEU A 8 7.63 -40.67 2.25
C LEU A 8 7.88 -39.57 1.19
N ALA A 9 8.29 -39.97 -0.02
CA ALA A 9 8.51 -39.05 -1.13
C ALA A 9 7.23 -38.31 -1.53
N PHE A 10 6.10 -39.02 -1.58
CA PHE A 10 4.80 -38.42 -1.87
C PHE A 10 4.39 -37.40 -0.80
N LEU A 11 4.59 -37.72 0.48
CA LEU A 11 4.30 -36.81 1.59
C LEU A 11 5.16 -35.54 1.56
N VAL A 12 6.45 -35.68 1.26
CA VAL A 12 7.38 -34.53 1.14
C VAL A 12 7.00 -33.63 -0.04
N LEU A 13 6.68 -34.20 -1.19
CA LEU A 13 6.23 -33.45 -2.36
C LEU A 13 4.92 -32.71 -2.07
N ALA A 14 3.92 -33.39 -1.50
CA ALA A 14 2.65 -32.78 -1.14
C ALA A 14 2.84 -31.61 -0.16
N PHE A 15 3.72 -31.76 0.84
CA PHE A 15 4.04 -30.68 1.78
C PHE A 15 4.74 -29.50 1.10
N ALA A 16 5.71 -29.76 0.21
CA ALA A 16 6.38 -28.70 -0.56
C ALA A 16 5.39 -27.92 -1.45
N PHE A 17 4.50 -28.61 -2.16
CA PHE A 17 3.45 -27.97 -2.96
C PHE A 17 2.49 -27.15 -2.10
N PHE A 18 2.10 -27.66 -0.92
CA PHE A 18 1.26 -26.93 0.02
C PHE A 18 1.94 -25.65 0.53
N LEU A 19 3.22 -25.72 0.89
CA LEU A 19 3.99 -24.52 1.27
C LEU A 19 4.11 -23.52 0.12
N CYS A 20 4.42 -23.98 -1.09
CA CYS A 20 4.47 -23.11 -2.27
C CYS A 20 3.12 -22.44 -2.56
N PHE A 21 2.02 -23.16 -2.37
CA PHE A 21 0.66 -22.63 -2.52
C PHE A 21 0.38 -21.53 -1.48
N ILE A 22 0.66 -21.77 -0.20
CA ILE A 22 0.51 -20.76 0.86
C ILE A 22 1.33 -19.51 0.54
N MET A 23 2.59 -19.69 0.12
CA MET A 23 3.49 -18.59 -0.23
C MET A 23 3.07 -17.82 -1.49
N SER A 24 2.26 -18.43 -2.36
CA SER A 24 1.74 -17.80 -3.59
C SER A 24 0.40 -17.08 -3.39
N THR A 25 -0.26 -17.23 -2.24
CA THR A 25 -1.51 -16.51 -1.98
C THR A 25 -1.23 -15.01 -1.79
N GLY A 26 -1.91 -14.18 -2.58
CA GLY A 26 -1.80 -12.73 -2.47
C GLY A 26 -2.28 -12.23 -1.11
N SER A 27 -1.55 -11.29 -0.50
CA SER A 27 -1.88 -10.74 0.82
C SER A 27 -3.09 -9.79 0.82
N TYR A 28 -3.66 -9.49 -0.35
CA TYR A 28 -4.79 -8.58 -0.57
C TYR A 28 -5.72 -9.10 -1.68
N VAL A 29 -6.94 -8.58 -1.71
CA VAL A 29 -8.00 -9.01 -2.66
C VAL A 29 -8.36 -7.90 -3.65
N TYR A 30 -8.25 -6.64 -3.24
CA TYR A 30 -8.52 -5.48 -4.11
C TYR A 30 -7.64 -4.29 -3.72
N PHE A 31 -7.67 -3.24 -4.53
CA PHE A 31 -7.05 -1.95 -4.21
C PHE A 31 -8.10 -0.90 -3.91
N GLN A 32 -7.86 -0.11 -2.86
CA GLN A 32 -8.56 1.13 -2.61
C GLN A 32 -7.76 2.29 -3.19
N PHE A 33 -8.32 2.98 -4.18
CA PHE A 33 -7.80 4.27 -4.62
C PHE A 33 -8.46 5.38 -3.80
N VAL A 34 -7.72 5.88 -2.81
CA VAL A 34 -8.26 6.82 -1.82
C VAL A 34 -7.90 8.24 -2.22
N GLN A 35 -8.91 9.10 -2.23
CA GLN A 35 -8.77 10.53 -2.46
C GLN A 35 -9.13 11.29 -1.19
N GLN A 36 -8.53 12.46 -1.01
CA GLN A 36 -8.78 13.36 0.11
C GLN A 36 -9.29 14.72 -0.39
N TRP A 37 -10.14 15.35 0.41
CA TRP A 37 -10.62 16.71 0.21
C TRP A 37 -9.82 17.66 1.13
N PRO A 38 -8.83 18.40 0.60
CA PRO A 38 -7.87 19.15 1.42
C PRO A 38 -8.52 20.10 2.43
N PRO A 39 -9.60 20.85 2.11
CA PRO A 39 -10.25 21.71 3.10
C PRO A 39 -10.75 20.98 4.35
N THR A 40 -11.30 19.77 4.20
CA THR A 40 -11.75 18.97 5.35
C THR A 40 -10.58 18.31 6.06
N THR A 41 -9.62 17.73 5.31
CA THR A 41 -8.42 17.11 5.89
C THR A 41 -7.63 18.11 6.74
N CYS A 42 -7.35 19.30 6.20
CA CYS A 42 -6.62 20.35 6.90
C CYS A 42 -7.38 20.90 8.11
N ARG A 43 -8.72 20.97 8.07
CA ARG A 43 -9.53 21.40 9.22
C ARG A 43 -9.46 20.42 10.39
N LEU A 44 -9.31 19.13 10.11
CA LEU A 44 -9.22 18.07 11.12
C LEU A 44 -7.77 17.73 11.50
N SER A 45 -6.79 18.30 10.80
CA SER A 45 -5.37 18.05 11.04
C SER A 45 -4.90 18.66 12.36
N SER A 46 -4.00 17.95 13.04
CA SER A 46 -3.23 18.49 14.17
C SER A 46 -1.98 19.24 13.72
N LYS A 47 -1.70 19.32 12.40
CA LYS A 47 -0.55 20.05 11.86
C LYS A 47 -0.77 21.56 11.92
N PRO A 48 0.32 22.34 12.03
CA PRO A 48 0.26 23.80 11.95
C PRO A 48 -0.39 24.28 10.64
N SER A 49 -1.30 25.23 10.73
CA SER A 49 -2.07 25.73 9.58
C SER A 49 -1.22 26.38 8.49
N ASN A 50 -0.04 26.90 8.83
CA ASN A 50 0.93 27.45 7.87
C ASN A 50 1.56 26.38 6.96
N GLN A 51 1.43 25.09 7.28
CA GLN A 51 1.90 23.98 6.45
C GLN A 51 0.81 23.47 5.49
N HIS A 52 -0.45 23.85 5.73
CA HIS A 52 -1.58 23.36 4.95
C HIS A 52 -1.54 23.90 3.52
N ARG A 53 -1.83 23.03 2.54
CA ARG A 53 -2.01 23.42 1.14
C ARG A 53 -3.50 23.60 0.84
N PRO A 54 -4.00 24.84 0.66
CA PRO A 54 -5.43 25.11 0.48
C PRO A 54 -5.90 24.80 -0.94
N LEU A 55 -5.96 23.52 -1.29
CA LEU A 55 -6.35 23.06 -2.62
C LEU A 55 -7.87 22.79 -2.68
N GLN A 56 -8.56 23.39 -3.64
CA GLN A 56 -10.00 23.20 -3.87
C GLN A 56 -10.30 22.11 -4.90
N ARG A 57 -9.64 20.96 -4.76
CA ARG A 57 -9.82 19.78 -5.61
C ARG A 57 -9.47 18.52 -4.83
N PHE A 58 -10.04 17.38 -5.22
CA PHE A 58 -9.59 16.10 -4.68
C PHE A 58 -8.13 15.84 -5.07
N THR A 59 -7.37 15.35 -4.11
CA THR A 59 -6.01 14.86 -4.32
C THR A 59 -5.93 13.40 -3.90
N ILE A 60 -4.94 12.69 -4.41
CA ILE A 60 -4.66 11.32 -4.01
C ILE A 60 -4.22 11.34 -2.54
N HIS A 61 -4.77 10.43 -1.74
CA HIS A 61 -4.24 10.10 -0.44
C HIS A 61 -3.32 8.88 -0.56
N GLY A 62 -3.80 7.81 -1.19
CA GLY A 62 -3.00 6.61 -1.40
C GLY A 62 -3.70 5.55 -2.23
N LEU A 63 -2.94 4.52 -2.57
CA LEU A 63 -3.42 3.29 -3.22
C LEU A 63 -3.14 2.13 -2.27
N TRP A 64 -4.16 1.60 -1.62
CA TRP A 64 -3.99 0.64 -0.53
C TRP A 64 -4.42 -0.76 -0.96
N PRO A 65 -3.55 -1.78 -0.89
CA PRO A 65 -3.98 -3.17 -0.95
C PRO A 65 -4.92 -3.46 0.21
N SER A 66 -6.02 -4.16 -0.04
CA SER A 66 -7.11 -4.30 0.93
C SER A 66 -7.76 -5.66 0.90
N ASN A 67 -8.34 -6.05 2.04
CA ASN A 67 -9.07 -7.29 2.24
C ASN A 67 -10.48 -6.99 2.77
N TYR A 68 -11.48 -7.79 2.38
CA TYR A 68 -12.87 -7.54 2.79
C TYR A 68 -13.07 -7.61 4.31
N SER A 69 -12.31 -8.49 5.00
CA SER A 69 -12.36 -8.64 6.46
C SER A 69 -11.73 -7.46 7.20
N ASN A 70 -10.68 -6.85 6.63
CA ASN A 70 -10.03 -5.67 7.18
C ASN A 70 -9.52 -4.78 6.04
N PRO A 71 -10.25 -3.71 5.70
CA PRO A 71 -9.88 -2.80 4.61
C PRO A 71 -8.56 -2.06 4.83
N ARG A 72 -7.99 -2.07 6.05
CA ARG A 72 -6.69 -1.45 6.35
C ARG A 72 -5.53 -2.43 6.25
N LYS A 73 -5.79 -3.69 5.89
CA LYS A 73 -4.78 -4.73 5.74
C LYS A 73 -4.72 -5.22 4.30
N PRO A 74 -3.52 -5.60 3.81
CA PRO A 74 -2.25 -5.66 4.54
C PRO A 74 -1.59 -4.27 4.73
N SER A 75 -0.68 -4.17 5.70
CA SER A 75 0.10 -2.96 5.98
C SER A 75 1.46 -3.32 6.60
N ASN A 76 2.45 -2.45 6.43
CA ASN A 76 3.87 -2.58 6.77
C ASN A 76 4.47 -3.87 6.19
N CYS A 77 4.19 -4.13 4.91
CA CYS A 77 4.67 -5.33 4.23
C CYS A 77 6.20 -5.26 4.08
N ASN A 78 6.85 -6.43 4.09
CA ASN A 78 8.27 -6.49 3.78
C ASN A 78 8.49 -6.22 2.28
N GLY A 79 9.45 -5.36 1.94
CA GLY A 79 9.67 -4.93 0.57
C GLY A 79 10.77 -3.89 0.42
N SER A 80 11.00 -3.45 -0.81
CA SER A 80 11.96 -2.38 -1.08
C SER A 80 11.49 -1.07 -0.45
N ARG A 81 12.35 -0.43 0.34
CA ARG A 81 12.07 0.92 0.85
C ARG A 81 11.95 1.94 -0.27
N PHE A 82 11.14 2.96 -0.03
CA PHE A 82 10.98 4.08 -0.95
C PHE A 82 12.34 4.69 -1.29
N LYS A 83 12.56 4.95 -2.58
CA LYS A 83 13.71 5.73 -3.06
C LYS A 83 13.19 6.70 -4.11
N PHE A 84 13.29 8.00 -3.84
CA PHE A 84 12.82 9.03 -4.77
C PHE A 84 13.44 8.91 -6.17
N THR A 85 14.68 8.41 -6.26
CA THR A 85 15.36 8.14 -7.54
C THR A 85 14.64 7.12 -8.42
N LYS A 86 13.82 6.24 -7.84
CA LYS A 86 12.98 5.26 -8.56
C LYS A 86 11.68 5.86 -9.08
N VAL A 87 11.29 7.05 -8.63
CA VAL A 87 10.16 7.78 -9.20
C VAL A 87 10.59 8.36 -10.54
N TYR A 88 10.00 7.83 -11.62
CA TYR A 88 10.29 8.25 -13.00
C TYR A 88 10.24 9.77 -13.15
N PRO A 89 11.25 10.41 -13.78
CA PRO A 89 11.32 11.86 -13.91
C PRO A 89 10.04 12.49 -14.48
N GLN A 90 9.45 11.87 -15.51
CA GLN A 90 8.19 12.32 -16.14
C GLN A 90 6.97 12.28 -15.22
N LEU A 91 7.00 11.49 -14.14
CA LEU A 91 5.89 11.33 -13.21
C LEU A 91 5.97 12.33 -12.04
N ARG A 92 7.16 12.82 -11.70
CA ARG A 92 7.39 13.69 -10.52
C ARG A 92 6.52 14.94 -10.53
N ASN A 93 6.40 15.61 -11.67
CA ASN A 93 5.57 16.82 -11.79
C ASN A 93 4.07 16.49 -11.67
N LYS A 94 3.63 15.36 -12.25
CA LYS A 94 2.24 14.91 -12.12
C LYS A 94 1.90 14.60 -10.66
N LEU A 95 2.80 13.91 -9.95
CA LEU A 95 2.62 13.57 -8.53
C LEU A 95 2.56 14.80 -7.62
N LYS A 96 3.39 15.82 -7.85
CA LYS A 96 3.30 17.08 -7.09
C LYS A 96 1.94 17.77 -7.22
N VAL A 97 1.26 17.59 -8.35
CA VAL A 97 -0.04 18.20 -8.64
C VAL A 97 -1.18 17.33 -8.10
N SER A 98 -1.14 16.01 -8.34
CA SER A 98 -2.23 15.08 -8.04
C SER A 98 -2.13 14.39 -6.68
N TRP A 99 -0.92 14.22 -6.14
CA TRP A 99 -0.64 13.52 -4.88
C TRP A 99 0.20 14.35 -3.89
N PRO A 100 -0.14 15.62 -3.61
CA PRO A 100 0.60 16.44 -2.64
C PRO A 100 0.37 16.01 -1.18
N ASP A 101 1.33 16.33 -0.32
CA ASP A 101 1.14 16.43 1.12
C ASP A 101 0.35 17.71 1.43
N VAL A 102 -0.91 17.54 1.81
CA VAL A 102 -1.82 18.66 2.07
C VAL A 102 -1.73 19.20 3.49
N GLU A 103 -1.13 18.44 4.42
CA GLU A 103 -1.05 18.79 5.84
C GLU A 103 0.34 19.32 6.22
N GLY A 104 1.41 18.63 5.83
CA GLY A 104 2.79 18.96 6.20
C GLY A 104 3.58 19.69 5.11
N GLY A 105 3.05 19.73 3.89
CA GLY A 105 3.69 20.35 2.72
C GLY A 105 4.95 19.62 2.20
N ASN A 106 5.32 18.45 2.75
CA ASN A 106 6.47 17.67 2.31
C ASN A 106 6.04 16.43 1.52
N ASP A 107 5.85 16.63 0.21
CA ASP A 107 5.35 15.60 -0.72
C ASP A 107 6.17 14.32 -0.69
N THR A 108 7.51 14.43 -0.70
CA THR A 108 8.40 13.25 -0.74
C THR A 108 8.26 12.42 0.52
N LYS A 109 8.17 13.06 1.70
CA LYS A 109 7.98 12.36 2.98
C LYS A 109 6.61 11.69 3.04
N PHE A 110 5.59 12.32 2.47
CA PHE A 110 4.26 11.74 2.36
C PHE A 110 4.25 10.51 1.45
N TRP A 111 4.85 10.59 0.26
CA TRP A 111 4.98 9.44 -0.65
C TRP A 111 5.77 8.29 -0.04
N GLU A 112 6.84 8.61 0.70
CA GLU A 112 7.61 7.62 1.45
C GLU A 112 6.76 6.91 2.50
N GLY A 113 5.96 7.66 3.25
CA GLY A 113 5.05 7.11 4.25
C GLY A 113 4.03 6.16 3.62
N GLU A 114 3.40 6.56 2.51
CA GLU A 114 2.40 5.73 1.82
C GLU A 114 3.01 4.50 1.13
N TRP A 115 4.24 4.58 0.63
CA TRP A 115 4.92 3.44 0.01
C TRP A 115 5.45 2.42 1.02
N ASN A 116 5.97 2.88 2.16
CA ASN A 116 6.59 2.01 3.16
C ASN A 116 5.56 1.39 4.14
N LYS A 117 4.33 1.90 4.12
CA LYS A 117 3.17 1.37 4.86
C LYS A 117 2.57 0.16 4.15
#